data_AF-A0A4Q3CD48-F1
#
_entry.id   AF-A0A4Q3CD48-F1
#
_cell.length_a   1.000
_cell.length_b   1.000
_cell.length_c   1.000
_cell.angle_alpha   90.00
_cell.angle_beta   90.00
_cell.angle_gamma   90.00
#
_symmetry.space_group_name_H-M   'P 1'
#
loop_
_entity.id
_entity.type
_entity.pdbx_description
1 polymer ?
#
loop_
_entity_poly.entity_id
_entity_poly.type
_entity_poly.pdbx_seq_one_letter_code
_entity_poly.pdbx_strand_id
1 'polypeptide(L)'
;MALHLIKLCVGCESIEDLREWVTERSLIAIAAGQEPHSSHVTRMVPKRGRDLLDGGSLYWVIKGQLSARQPLLDIVEFTDSDGIGRCRLVLGPEVIET
;
A
#
# COMPACT_ATOMS: atom_id res chain seq x y z
N MET A 1 -16.47 1.97 -12.26
CA MET A 1 -15.25 1.18 -12.54
C MET A 1 -14.18 1.72 -11.61
N ALA A 2 -13.62 0.89 -10.74
CA ALA A 2 -12.70 1.34 -9.70
C ALA A 2 -11.45 2.00 -10.29
N LEU A 3 -10.94 3.04 -9.63
CA LEU A 3 -9.65 3.63 -9.98
C LEU A 3 -8.55 2.89 -9.21
N HIS A 4 -7.39 2.71 -9.84
CA HIS A 4 -6.25 2.02 -9.24
C HIS A 4 -5.00 2.89 -9.25
N LEU A 5 -4.05 2.57 -8.37
CA LEU A 5 -2.72 3.16 -8.34
C LEU A 5 -1.68 2.15 -8.80
N ILE A 6 -0.57 2.63 -9.36
CA ILE A 6 0.62 1.84 -9.63
C ILE A 6 1.80 2.48 -8.90
N LYS A 7 2.62 1.66 -8.23
CA LYS A 7 3.88 2.07 -7.59
C LYS A 7 4.99 1.09 -7.89
N LEU A 8 6.21 1.61 -7.98
CA LEU A 8 7.41 0.79 -8.01
C LEU A 8 7.67 0.23 -6.61
N CYS A 9 7.88 -1.07 -6.50
CA CYS A 9 8.26 -1.73 -5.26
C CYS A 9 9.79 -1.74 -5.14
N VAL A 10 10.35 -0.68 -4.55
CA VAL A 10 11.80 -0.54 -4.39
C VAL A 10 12.31 -1.42 -3.25
N GLY A 11 13.44 -2.11 -3.48
CA GLY A 11 14.05 -3.01 -2.50
C GLY A 11 13.43 -4.41 -2.45
N CYS A 12 12.45 -4.67 -3.29
CA CYS A 12 11.77 -5.96 -3.43
C CYS A 12 12.27 -6.63 -4.72
N GLU A 13 12.74 -7.87 -4.62
CA GLU A 13 13.27 -8.63 -5.75
C GLU A 13 12.27 -9.62 -6.34
N SER A 14 11.26 -10.01 -5.55
CA SER A 14 10.23 -10.98 -5.92
C SER A 14 8.89 -10.67 -5.26
N ILE A 15 7.79 -11.24 -5.77
CA ILE A 15 6.48 -11.15 -5.11
C ILE A 15 6.51 -11.76 -3.69
N GLU A 16 7.37 -12.74 -3.44
CA GLU A 16 7.50 -13.40 -2.14
C GLU A 16 8.10 -12.43 -1.10
N ASP A 17 9.12 -11.65 -1.47
CA ASP A 17 9.67 -10.63 -0.57
C ASP A 17 8.59 -9.62 -0.14
N LEU A 18 7.72 -9.23 -1.08
CA LEU A 18 6.60 -8.34 -0.78
C LEU A 18 5.60 -9.02 0.17
N ARG A 19 5.29 -10.31 -0.03
CA ARG A 19 4.40 -11.09 0.85
C ARG A 19 4.96 -11.19 2.25
N GLU A 20 6.25 -11.45 2.40
CA GLU A 20 6.93 -11.49 3.70
C GLU A 20 6.81 -10.14 4.42
N TRP A 21 7.11 -9.03 3.73
CA TRP A 21 7.01 -7.69 4.32
C TRP A 21 5.58 -7.30 4.72
N VAL A 22 4.59 -7.66 3.90
CA VAL A 22 3.18 -7.39 4.22
C VAL A 22 2.72 -8.24 5.39
N THR A 23 3.15 -9.51 5.45
CA THR A 23 2.83 -10.43 6.56
C THR A 23 3.41 -9.92 7.87
N GLU A 24 4.70 -9.57 7.90
CA GLU A 24 5.36 -9.02 9.08
C GLU A 24 4.62 -7.77 9.60
N ARG A 25 4.32 -6.81 8.72
CA ARG A 25 3.60 -5.58 9.11
C ARG A 25 2.18 -5.85 9.58
N SER A 26 1.48 -6.81 8.96
CA SER A 26 0.13 -7.18 9.36
C SER A 26 0.12 -7.84 10.75
N LEU A 27 1.12 -8.68 11.05
CA LEU A 27 1.29 -9.28 12.37
C LEU A 27 1.60 -8.23 13.44
N ILE A 28 2.43 -7.23 13.13
CA ILE A 28 2.69 -6.10 14.04
C ILE A 28 1.40 -5.31 14.32
N ALA A 29 0.58 -5.07 13.28
CA ALA A 29 -0.71 -4.39 13.45
C ALA A 29 -1.65 -5.18 14.37
N ILE A 30 -1.76 -6.50 14.15
CA ILE A 30 -2.55 -7.39 15.01
C ILE A 30 -2.06 -7.34 16.47
N ALA A 31 -0.74 -7.42 16.68
CA ALA A 31 -0.15 -7.36 18.02
C ALA A 31 -0.43 -6.02 18.74
N ALA A 32 -0.62 -4.95 17.97
CA ALA A 32 -1.02 -3.63 18.47
C ALA A 32 -2.55 -3.45 18.62
N GLY A 33 -3.36 -4.51 18.38
CA GLY A 33 -4.82 -4.45 18.45
C GLY A 33 -5.47 -3.69 17.28
N GLN A 34 -4.77 -3.58 16.15
CA GLN A 34 -5.26 -2.99 14.90
C GLN A 34 -5.70 -4.09 13.93
N GLU A 35 -6.48 -3.72 12.92
CA GLU A 35 -6.77 -4.64 11.81
C GLU A 35 -5.49 -5.00 11.04
N PRO A 36 -5.39 -6.21 10.47
CA PRO A 36 -4.21 -6.62 9.71
C PRO A 36 -4.08 -5.77 8.45
N HIS A 37 -3.11 -4.86 8.46
CA HIS A 37 -2.84 -4.00 7.33
C HIS A 37 -1.34 -3.70 7.21
N SER A 38 -0.91 -3.38 6.00
CA SER A 38 0.38 -2.76 5.74
C SER A 38 0.15 -1.32 5.23
N SER A 39 1.21 -0.51 5.13
CA SER A 39 1.08 0.81 4.55
C SER A 39 2.27 1.21 3.69
N HIS A 40 2.00 2.05 2.70
CA HIS A 40 3.01 2.69 1.86
C HIS A 40 2.94 4.20 2.01
N VAL A 41 4.03 4.82 2.45
CA VAL A 41 4.12 6.27 2.61
C VAL A 41 4.51 6.92 1.29
N THR A 42 3.76 7.94 0.86
CA THR A 42 4.13 8.76 -0.29
C THR A 42 3.86 10.24 -0.03
N ARG A 43 4.64 11.13 -0.66
CA ARG A 43 4.49 12.59 -0.51
C ARG A 43 3.28 13.13 -1.27
N MET A 44 2.92 12.48 -2.38
CA MET A 44 1.83 12.96 -3.25
C MET A 44 0.52 12.31 -2.84
N VAL A 45 -0.37 13.11 -2.26
CA VAL A 45 -1.73 12.68 -1.91
C VAL A 45 -2.57 12.51 -3.18
N PRO A 46 -3.22 11.35 -3.40
CA PRO A 46 -4.10 11.16 -4.55
C PRO A 46 -5.32 12.08 -4.53
N LYS A 47 -5.52 12.87 -5.59
CA LYS A 47 -6.65 13.82 -5.69
C LYS A 47 -8.02 13.16 -5.81
N ARG A 48 -8.06 11.91 -6.28
CA ARG A 48 -9.29 11.13 -6.51
C ARG A 48 -9.45 10.01 -5.48
N GLY A 49 -9.23 10.33 -4.20
CA GLY A 49 -9.25 9.35 -3.11
C GLY A 49 -10.55 8.54 -3.04
N ARG A 50 -11.71 9.17 -3.22
CA ARG A 50 -13.01 8.47 -3.20
C ARG A 50 -13.09 7.37 -4.27
N ASP A 51 -12.71 7.68 -5.51
CA ASP A 51 -12.72 6.70 -6.61
C ASP A 51 -11.71 5.56 -6.41
N LEU A 52 -10.63 5.83 -5.66
CA LEU A 52 -9.61 4.85 -5.30
C LEU A 52 -10.05 3.94 -4.14
N LEU A 53 -10.84 4.47 -3.21
CA LEU A 53 -11.36 3.71 -2.06
C LEU A 53 -12.64 2.94 -2.40
N ASP A 54 -13.31 3.28 -3.51
CA ASP A 54 -14.44 2.53 -4.06
C ASP A 54 -13.97 1.27 -4.82
N GLY A 55 -13.39 0.33 -4.08
CA GLY A 55 -12.92 -0.97 -4.61
C GLY A 55 -11.61 -0.91 -5.39
N GLY A 56 -10.82 0.15 -5.23
CA GLY A 56 -9.52 0.28 -5.89
C GLY A 56 -8.42 -0.56 -5.26
N SER A 57 -7.24 -0.52 -5.87
CA SER A 57 -6.08 -1.30 -5.45
C SER A 57 -4.81 -0.56 -5.78
N LEU A 58 -3.75 -0.87 -5.01
CA LEU A 58 -2.40 -0.51 -5.36
C LEU A 58 -1.73 -1.68 -6.06
N TYR A 59 -1.31 -1.46 -7.31
CA TYR A 59 -0.52 -2.40 -8.07
C TYR A 59 0.97 -2.12 -7.92
N TRP A 60 1.74 -3.20 -7.81
CA TRP A 60 3.16 -3.18 -7.59
C TRP A 60 3.92 -3.57 -8.85
N VAL A 61 4.88 -2.72 -9.21
CA VAL A 61 5.87 -3.03 -10.22
C VAL A 61 7.14 -3.53 -9.54
N ILE A 62 7.52 -4.78 -9.78
CA ILE A 62 8.71 -5.43 -9.25
C ILE A 62 9.62 -5.75 -10.45
N LYS A 63 10.87 -5.30 -10.40
CA LYS A 63 11.85 -5.47 -11.50
C LYS A 63 11.31 -5.10 -12.90
N GLY A 64 10.49 -4.05 -12.98
CA GLY A 64 9.92 -3.53 -14.23
C GLY A 64 8.66 -4.26 -14.71
N GLN A 65 8.15 -5.24 -13.97
CA GLN A 65 6.92 -5.96 -14.28
C GLN A 65 5.82 -5.66 -13.28
N LEU A 66 4.58 -5.52 -13.76
CA LEU A 66 3.40 -5.46 -12.90
C LEU A 66 3.16 -6.87 -12.34
N SER A 67 3.46 -7.10 -11.07
CA SER A 67 3.52 -8.47 -10.53
C SER A 67 2.46 -8.77 -9.48
N ALA A 68 1.96 -7.75 -8.79
CA ALA A 68 1.01 -7.94 -7.70
C ALA A 68 0.09 -6.74 -7.51
N ARG A 69 -1.00 -6.94 -6.78
CA ARG A 69 -1.85 -5.88 -6.25
C ARG A 69 -2.26 -6.15 -4.81
N GLN A 70 -2.56 -5.07 -4.08
CA GLN A 70 -3.20 -5.11 -2.77
C GLN A 70 -4.44 -4.20 -2.79
N PRO A 71 -5.55 -4.60 -2.12
CA PRO A 71 -6.68 -3.70 -1.91
C PRO A 71 -6.24 -2.42 -1.18
N LEU A 72 -6.72 -1.27 -1.65
CA LEU A 72 -6.50 0.01 -0.97
C LEU A 72 -7.64 0.24 0.03
N LEU A 73 -7.32 0.27 1.31
CA LEU A 73 -8.30 0.38 2.40
C LEU A 73 -8.54 1.82 2.83
N ASP A 74 -7.48 2.64 2.87
CA ASP A 74 -7.57 4.03 3.28
C ASP A 74 -6.41 4.88 2.74
N ILE A 75 -6.55 6.20 2.80
CA ILE A 75 -5.52 7.19 2.51
C ILE A 75 -5.46 8.16 3.69
N VAL A 76 -4.44 8.01 4.53
CA VAL A 76 -4.28 8.81 5.76
C VAL A 76 -3.21 9.87 5.56
N GLU A 77 -3.62 11.13 5.47
CA GLU A 77 -2.69 12.27 5.41
C GLU A 77 -2.02 12.53 6.76
N PHE A 78 -0.75 12.91 6.73
CA PHE A 78 -0.01 13.34 7.90
C PHE A 78 1.16 14.24 7.52
N THR A 79 1.59 15.08 8.44
CA THR A 79 2.85 15.84 8.33
C THR A 79 3.92 15.11 9.13
N ASP A 80 5.08 14.88 8.53
CA ASP A 80 6.20 14.23 9.23
C ASP A 80 6.97 15.22 10.14
N SER A 81 8.02 14.72 10.81
CA SER A 81 8.89 15.52 11.68
C SER A 81 9.65 16.63 10.96
N ASP A 82 9.80 16.52 9.64
CA ASP A 82 10.50 17.50 8.80
C ASP A 82 9.54 18.57 8.24
N GLY A 83 8.26 18.54 8.65
CA GLY A 83 7.23 19.45 8.17
C GLY A 83 6.71 19.11 6.77
N ILE A 84 7.03 17.94 6.22
CA ILE A 84 6.64 17.53 4.87
C ILE A 84 5.28 16.83 4.94
N GLY A 85 4.32 17.34 4.15
CA GLY A 85 3.04 16.69 3.94
C GLY A 85 3.20 15.36 3.19
N ARG A 86 2.61 14.30 3.74
CA ARG A 86 2.63 12.94 3.20
C ARG A 86 1.25 12.29 3.38
N CYS A 87 1.07 11.15 2.75
CA CYS A 87 -0.02 10.23 3.09
C CYS A 87 0.51 8.81 3.26
N ARG A 88 -0.20 8.01 4.05
CA ARG A 88 -0.12 6.56 4.07
C ARG A 88 -1.24 6.00 3.21
N LEU A 89 -0.88 5.23 2.20
CA LEU A 89 -1.80 4.33 1.54
C LEU A 89 -1.91 3.10 2.44
N VAL A 90 -3.07 2.89 3.06
CA VAL A 90 -3.34 1.73 3.92
C VAL A 90 -3.78 0.59 3.00
N LEU A 91 -3.10 -0.55 3.10
CA LEU A 91 -3.23 -1.67 2.19
C LEU A 91 -3.68 -2.91 2.94
N GLY A 92 -4.55 -3.69 2.29
CA GLY A 92 -4.96 -5.00 2.79
C GLY A 92 -3.79 -5.95 2.98
N PRO A 93 -3.96 -7.00 3.81
CA PRO A 93 -2.90 -7.94 4.15
C PRO A 93 -2.62 -8.95 3.02
N GLU A 94 -3.51 -9.03 2.03
CA GLU A 94 -3.38 -9.98 0.92
C GLU A 94 -2.63 -9.37 -0.26
N VAL A 95 -1.54 -10.03 -0.66
CA VAL A 95 -0.79 -9.72 -1.89
C VAL A 95 -1.23 -10.68 -2.99
N ILE A 96 -2.02 -10.15 -3.92
CA ILE A 96 -2.65 -10.89 -5.02
C ILE A 96 -1.75 -10.78 -6.26
N GLU A 97 -1.33 -11.92 -6.81
CA GLU A 97 -0.57 -11.97 -8.08
C GLU A 97 -1.42 -11.43 -9.24
N THR A 98 -0.79 -10.72 -10.19
CA THR A 98 -1.47 -10.04 -11.31
C THR A 98 -0.93 -10.47 -12.65
#